data_AF-A0A644WM87-F1
#
_entry.id   AF-A0A644WM87-F1
#
_cell.length_a   1.000
_cell.length_b   1.000
_cell.length_c   1.000
_cell.angle_alpha   90.00
_cell.angle_beta   90.00
_cell.angle_gamma   90.00
#
_symmetry.space_group_name_H-M   'P 1'
#
loop_
_entity.id
_entity.type
_entity.pdbx_description
1 polymer ?
#
loop_
_entity_poly.entity_id
_entity_poly.type
_entity_poly.pdbx_seq_one_letter_code
_entity_poly.pdbx_strand_id
1 'polypeptide(L)' 'MAKVIIRGVGQLNGPVQIDLTLEMDDVQARSFLGSKREEVITATIAAHYPGVKINTNQIGINVLLK' A
#
# COMPACT_ATOMS: atom_id res chain seq x y z
N MET A 1 5.18 6.79 -15.67
CA MET A 1 3.93 6.75 -14.86
C MET A 1 3.70 5.30 -14.53
N ALA A 2 4.19 4.94 -13.36
CA ALA A 2 4.09 3.62 -12.79
C ALA A 2 2.75 3.45 -12.07
N LYS A 3 2.33 2.20 -11.95
CA LYS A 3 1.08 1.82 -11.27
C LYS A 3 1.41 0.96 -10.07
N VAL A 4 0.93 1.35 -8.89
CA VAL A 4 1.09 0.62 -7.64
C VAL A 4 -0.27 0.07 -7.23
N ILE A 5 -0.37 -1.25 -7.14
CA ILE A 5 -1.58 -1.95 -6.71
C ILE A 5 -1.30 -2.53 -5.33
N ILE A 6 -2.11 -2.15 -4.35
CA ILE A 6 -2.01 -2.56 -2.95
C ILE A 6 -3.28 -3.32 -2.60
N ARG A 7 -3.13 -4.58 -2.19
CA ARG A 7 -4.25 -5.45 -1.82
C ARG A 7 -3.99 -6.14 -0.50
N GLY A 8 -5.03 -6.28 0.31
CA GLY A 8 -4.92 -7.02 1.55
C GLY A 8 -6.13 -6.83 2.43
N VAL A 9 -5.97 -7.18 3.71
CA VAL A 9 -7.03 -7.03 4.71
C VAL A 9 -6.44 -6.31 5.92
N GLY A 10 -7.12 -5.25 6.33
CA GLY A 10 -6.88 -4.56 7.58
C GLY A 10 -7.95 -4.87 8.62
N GLN A 11 -7.86 -4.22 9.77
CA GLN A 11 -8.79 -4.37 10.89
C GLN A 11 -9.23 -2.99 11.41
N LEU A 12 -10.53 -2.77 11.45
CA LEU A 12 -11.17 -1.63 12.11
C LEU A 12 -12.59 -2.03 12.53
N ASN A 13 -12.76 -2.42 13.80
CA ASN A 13 -14.02 -2.95 14.33
C ASN A 13 -14.60 -4.14 13.51
N GLY A 14 -13.73 -4.84 12.79
CA GLY A 14 -14.06 -5.85 11.79
C GLY A 14 -13.00 -5.87 10.66
N PRO A 15 -13.01 -6.89 9.79
CA PRO A 15 -12.10 -6.94 8.66
C PRO A 15 -12.44 -5.85 7.63
N VAL A 16 -11.43 -5.09 7.21
CA VAL A 16 -11.55 -4.08 6.15
C VAL A 16 -10.75 -4.55 4.94
N GLN A 17 -11.43 -4.76 3.83
CA GLN A 17 -10.76 -5.12 2.58
C GLN A 17 -10.06 -3.88 2.01
N ILE A 18 -8.77 -4.02 1.72
CA ILE A 18 -7.94 -3.00 1.08
C ILE A 18 -7.76 -3.41 -0.38
N ASP A 19 -8.26 -2.60 -1.30
CA ASP A 19 -7.96 -2.67 -2.73
C ASP A 19 -7.72 -1.26 -3.23
N LEU A 20 -6.44 -0.88 -3.36
CA LEU A 20 -6.02 0.46 -3.73
C LEU A 20 -5.12 0.39 -4.95
N THR A 21 -5.40 1.26 -5.91
CA THR A 21 -4.58 1.42 -7.11
C THR A 21 -4.16 2.88 -7.21
N LEU A 22 -2.86 3.12 -7.26
CA LEU A 22 -2.26 4.45 -7.35
C LEU A 22 -1.47 4.56 -8.65
N GLU A 23 -1.60 5.69 -9.34
CA GLU A 23 -0.77 6.07 -10.47
C GLU A 23 0.18 7.16 -10.02
N MET A 24 1.49 6.93 -10.16
CA MET A 24 2.52 7.84 -9.67
C MET A 24 3.76 7.81 -10.56
N ASP A 25 4.72 8.67 -10.29
CA ASP A 25 6.01 8.63 -10.98
C ASP A 25 6.81 7.36 -10.58
N ASP A 26 7.77 7.01 -11.42
CA ASP A 26 8.51 5.75 -11.27
C ASP A 26 9.49 5.81 -10.08
N VAL A 27 9.87 7.01 -9.63
CA VAL A 27 10.77 7.23 -8.49
C VAL A 27 10.01 6.96 -7.18
N GLN A 28 8.80 7.51 -7.05
CA GLN A 28 7.87 7.27 -5.96
C GLN A 28 7.45 5.81 -5.92
N ALA A 29 7.12 5.20 -7.06
CA ALA A 29 6.74 3.79 -7.13
C ALA A 29 7.85 2.84 -6.63
N ARG A 30 9.13 3.16 -6.87
CA ARG A 30 10.27 2.39 -6.33
C ARG A 30 10.34 2.41 -4.79
N SER A 31 9.76 3.41 -4.14
CA SER A 31 9.69 3.50 -2.67
C SER A 31 8.90 2.33 -2.06
N PHE A 32 7.96 1.75 -2.81
CA PHE A 32 7.20 0.57 -2.40
C PHE A 32 7.98 -0.75 -2.52
N LEU A 33 9.14 -0.74 -3.18
CA LEU A 33 10.02 -1.92 -3.34
C LEU A 33 11.29 -1.84 -2.48
N GLY A 34 11.64 -0.66 -1.97
CA GLY A 34 12.89 -0.41 -1.26
C GLY A 34 12.91 -0.86 0.21
N SER A 35 14.01 -0.54 0.89
CA SER A 35 14.20 -0.86 2.33
C SER A 35 13.17 -0.21 3.25
N LYS A 36 12.56 0.91 2.83
CA LYS A 36 11.51 1.62 3.58
C LYS A 36 10.09 1.22 3.18
N ARG A 37 9.91 0.12 2.45
CA ARG A 37 8.58 -0.28 1.94
C ARG A 37 7.52 -0.31 3.05
N GLU A 38 7.84 -0.82 4.23
CA GLU A 38 6.87 -0.97 5.32
C GLU A 38 6.32 0.36 5.83
N GLU A 39 7.21 1.35 6.00
CA GLU A 39 6.82 2.72 6.36
C GLU A 39 5.92 3.33 5.27
N VAL A 40 6.32 3.16 4.00
CA VAL A 40 5.57 3.68 2.85
C VAL A 40 4.18 3.05 2.76
N ILE A 41 4.07 1.74 2.92
CA ILE A 41 2.79 1.00 2.92
C ILE A 41 1.90 1.49 4.05
N THR A 42 2.45 1.58 5.26
CA THR A 42 1.70 1.97 6.46
C THR A 42 1.20 3.41 6.32
N ALA A 43 2.04 4.34 5.88
CA ALA A 43 1.65 5.72 5.63
C ALA A 43 0.59 5.82 4.52
N THR A 44 0.77 5.08 3.42
CA THR A 44 -0.17 5.10 2.29
C THR A 44 -1.54 4.57 2.70
N ILE A 45 -1.58 3.46 3.44
CA ILE A 45 -2.84 2.88 3.92
C ILE A 45 -3.46 3.78 5.00
N ALA A 46 -2.69 4.36 5.91
CA ALA A 46 -3.23 5.29 6.91
C ALA A 46 -3.86 6.54 6.27
N ALA A 47 -3.31 7.01 5.15
CA ALA A 47 -3.86 8.15 4.40
C ALA A 47 -5.20 7.82 3.69
N HIS A 48 -5.36 6.61 3.16
CA HIS A 48 -6.56 6.21 2.40
C HIS A 48 -7.61 5.49 3.25
N TYR A 49 -7.18 4.81 4.31
CA TYR A 49 -7.99 4.00 5.21
C TYR A 49 -7.67 4.41 6.67
N PRO A 50 -8.08 5.62 7.09
CA PRO A 50 -7.74 6.14 8.41
C PRO A 50 -8.30 5.26 9.53
N GLY A 51 -7.47 4.99 10.53
CA GLY A 51 -7.82 4.14 11.68
C GLY A 51 -7.72 2.64 11.43
N VAL A 52 -7.50 2.19 10.19
CA VAL A 52 -7.32 0.77 9.87
C VAL A 52 -5.95 0.30 10.32
N LYS A 53 -5.93 -0.69 11.22
CA LYS A 53 -4.70 -1.39 11.60
C LYS A 53 -4.39 -2.45 10.56
N ILE A 54 -3.14 -2.52 10.12
CA ILE A 54 -2.68 -3.50 9.14
C ILE A 54 -1.51 -4.32 9.66
N ASN A 55 -1.40 -5.53 9.13
CA ASN A 55 -0.17 -6.30 9.16
C ASN A 55 0.46 -6.21 7.77
N THR A 56 1.60 -5.55 7.64
CA THR A 56 2.29 -5.35 6.35
C THR A 56 2.64 -6.67 5.66
N ASN A 57 2.85 -7.76 6.40
CA ASN A 57 3.07 -9.09 5.84
C ASN A 57 1.84 -9.70 5.14
N GLN A 58 0.64 -9.16 5.41
CA GLN A 58 -0.63 -9.57 4.78
C GLN A 58 -1.06 -8.62 3.65
N ILE A 59 -0.22 -7.62 3.33
CA ILE A 59 -0.46 -6.68 2.24
C ILE A 59 0.36 -7.12 1.03
N GLY A 60 -0.33 -7.53 -0.04
CA GLY A 60 0.24 -7.77 -1.35
C GLY A 60 0.43 -6.44 -2.09
N ILE A 61 1.61 -6.26 -2.68
CA ILE A 61 1.95 -5.06 -3.44
C ILE A 61 2.47 -5.48 -4.79
N ASN A 62 1.91 -4.89 -5.83
CA ASN A 62 2.38 -5.06 -7.19
C ASN A 62 2.72 -3.70 -7.78
N VAL A 63 3.99 -3.51 -8.13
CA VAL A 63 4.50 -2.28 -8.73
C VAL A 63 4.78 -2.54 -10.20
N LEU A 64 3.99 -1.90 -11.06
CA LEU A 64 4.14 -1.94 -12.50
C LEU A 64 4.89 -0.67 -12.93
N LEU A 65 6.20 -0.80 -13.10
CA LEU A 65 7.04 0.26 -13.67
C LEU A 65 6.83 0.33 -15.19
N LYS A 66 6.92 1.53 -15.77
CA LYS A 66 6.87 1.77 -17.22
C LYS A 66 8.25 2.01 -17.80
#